data_AF-A0A061J1C2-F1
#
_entry.id   AF-A0A061J1C2-F1
#
_cell.length_a   1.000
_cell.length_b   1.000
_cell.length_c   1.000
_cell.angle_alpha   90.00
_cell.angle_beta   90.00
_cell.angle_gamma   90.00
#
_symmetry.space_group_name_H-M   'P 1'
#
loop_
_entity.id
_entity.type
_entity.pdbx_description
1 polymer ?
#
loop_
_entity_poly.entity_id
_entity_poly.type
_entity_poly.pdbx_seq_one_letter_code
_entity_poly.pdbx_strand_id
1 'polypeptide(L)'
;MFVCVCVYAHVPILMFLICGSFPSEVTAKRRSVFTFIALPASHCFECIGSNTINMWRRGQWLRAPPKVLCLTMVPGGGAMTRVLQQLGYTPYTFWHTFTGGRVTTHPQEWCMVLDKKKTFNPAMLDGSGRESSGCSRGFDALVGPPCSLAFEAILKECPLSTRVILVEELDKDAWAIDAATIWNPLLRQTEKAARRQAGVHLHQMVLKMTMGMTGSTRKISSATTLDMLEERVKAVVPKDRLLVYHYGSGWEPLCHFLSKPVPQLSDTGVVPFPPLESGRDVAADLSYRLQRVERVVLWVTCFLVAALVVLYTPLYTQLRACVAEYYEDYREAFEPVLRETDGNTISLRQALVLAKNTTMSFEEKWRARGGVAGAAGEALSKLADSGDKENEAG
;
A
#
# COMPACT_ATOMS: atom_id res chain seq x y z
N MET A 1 -19.02 27.46 10.08
CA MET A 1 -19.71 26.17 9.83
C MET A 1 -19.03 25.54 8.62
N PHE A 2 -17.98 24.75 8.86
CA PHE A 2 -17.16 24.12 7.81
C PHE A 2 -17.87 22.86 7.32
N VAL A 3 -18.33 22.86 6.07
CA VAL A 3 -18.89 21.67 5.43
C VAL A 3 -17.73 20.81 4.93
N CYS A 4 -17.38 19.80 5.72
CA CYS A 4 -16.49 18.72 5.34
C CYS A 4 -17.27 17.78 4.42
N VAL A 5 -17.18 17.99 3.11
CA VAL A 5 -17.81 17.09 2.13
C VAL A 5 -16.98 15.81 2.06
N CYS A 6 -17.47 14.76 2.73
CA CYS A 6 -16.98 13.40 2.61
C CYS A 6 -17.24 12.86 1.19
N VAL A 7 -16.24 12.98 0.31
CA VAL A 7 -16.18 12.23 -0.97
C VAL A 7 -15.07 11.18 -0.86
N TYR A 8 -15.27 10.17 0.00
CA TYR A 8 -14.41 8.98 0.04
C TYR A 8 -15.24 7.73 0.37
N ALA A 9 -16.34 7.55 -0.37
CA ALA A 9 -17.06 6.29 -0.42
C ALA A 9 -17.06 5.82 -1.88
N HIS A 10 -15.97 5.16 -2.30
CA HIS A 10 -15.91 4.12 -3.34
C HIS A 10 -14.43 3.89 -3.75
N VAL A 11 -13.69 3.22 -2.86
CA VAL A 11 -12.32 2.73 -3.11
C VAL A 11 -12.26 1.20 -3.36
N PRO A 12 -13.09 0.56 -4.23
CA PRO A 12 -12.73 -0.73 -4.79
C PRO A 12 -12.12 -0.65 -6.19
N ILE A 13 -12.32 0.45 -6.94
CA ILE A 13 -11.98 0.50 -8.37
C ILE A 13 -10.49 0.85 -8.59
N LEU A 14 -9.87 1.63 -7.71
CA LEU A 14 -8.45 1.99 -7.83
C LEU A 14 -7.48 0.83 -7.50
N MET A 15 -7.97 -0.26 -6.90
CA MET A 15 -7.19 -1.47 -6.59
C MET A 15 -6.91 -2.33 -7.84
N PHE A 16 -7.73 -2.24 -8.89
CA PHE A 16 -7.51 -3.01 -10.12
C PHE A 16 -6.28 -2.56 -10.91
N LEU A 17 -5.91 -1.28 -10.81
CA LEU A 17 -4.71 -0.72 -11.47
C LEU A 17 -3.38 -1.15 -10.82
N ILE A 18 -3.43 -1.82 -9.65
CA ILE A 18 -2.24 -2.36 -8.98
C ILE A 18 -1.85 -3.74 -9.55
N CYS A 19 -2.75 -4.42 -10.26
CA CYS A 19 -2.57 -5.83 -10.67
C CYS A 19 -2.45 -6.06 -12.19
N GLY A 20 -2.14 -5.02 -12.98
CA GLY A 20 -2.01 -5.12 -14.43
C GLY A 20 -0.73 -5.83 -14.89
N SER A 21 -0.77 -7.15 -15.00
CA SER A 21 0.05 -7.89 -15.97
C SER A 21 -0.72 -7.93 -17.29
N PHE A 22 -0.23 -7.19 -18.28
CA PHE A 22 -0.60 -7.37 -19.69
C PHE A 22 0.03 -8.68 -20.19
N PRO A 23 -0.74 -9.60 -20.80
CA PRO A 23 -0.19 -10.54 -21.77
C PRO A 23 -0.31 -9.93 -23.17
N SER A 24 0.83 -9.76 -23.81
CA SER A 24 1.00 -9.48 -25.23
C SER A 24 0.48 -10.64 -26.11
N GLU A 25 -0.23 -10.25 -27.17
CA GLU A 25 -0.42 -10.91 -28.48
C GLU A 25 -0.60 -12.44 -28.58
N VAL A 26 -1.69 -12.87 -29.21
CA VAL A 26 -1.70 -13.40 -30.60
C VAL A 26 -3.15 -13.74 -30.98
N THR A 27 -3.61 -13.08 -32.02
CA THR A 27 -4.87 -13.33 -32.72
C THR A 27 -4.76 -14.56 -33.61
N ALA A 28 -5.48 -15.65 -33.31
CA ALA A 28 -5.83 -16.65 -34.31
C ALA A 28 -7.04 -17.53 -33.92
N LYS A 29 -8.16 -17.23 -34.58
CA LYS A 29 -9.13 -18.17 -35.18
C LYS A 29 -9.92 -19.15 -34.28
N ARG A 30 -11.21 -18.82 -34.15
CA ARG A 30 -12.34 -19.74 -33.93
C ARG A 30 -12.22 -21.03 -34.77
N ARG A 31 -12.52 -22.17 -34.15
CA ARG A 31 -13.58 -23.10 -34.61
C ARG A 31 -13.98 -24.08 -33.50
N SER A 32 -15.28 -24.12 -33.26
CA SER A 32 -16.05 -25.11 -32.51
C SER A 32 -15.80 -26.52 -33.04
N VAL A 33 -15.68 -27.53 -32.16
CA VAL A 33 -16.34 -28.84 -32.29
C VAL A 33 -16.43 -29.50 -30.89
N PHE A 34 -17.66 -29.84 -30.50
CA PHE A 34 -18.04 -30.79 -29.46
C PHE A 34 -17.43 -32.17 -29.71
N THR A 35 -16.77 -32.79 -28.73
CA THR A 35 -16.70 -34.26 -28.68
C THR A 35 -16.59 -34.76 -27.25
N PHE A 36 -17.69 -35.36 -26.78
CA PHE A 36 -17.75 -36.30 -25.66
C PHE A 36 -16.94 -37.54 -26.04
N ILE A 37 -15.94 -37.94 -25.25
CA ILE A 37 -15.45 -39.32 -25.21
C ILE A 37 -15.26 -39.73 -23.75
N ALA A 38 -15.93 -40.82 -23.40
CA ALA A 38 -15.93 -41.46 -22.11
C ALA A 38 -14.85 -42.56 -22.04
N LEU A 39 -14.28 -42.72 -20.83
CA LEU A 39 -13.72 -43.94 -20.22
C LEU A 39 -12.42 -44.56 -20.82
N PRO A 40 -11.68 -45.44 -20.08
CA PRO A 40 -11.97 -45.99 -18.75
C PRO A 40 -10.83 -45.88 -17.71
N ALA A 41 -11.23 -46.12 -16.46
CA ALA A 41 -10.40 -46.47 -15.33
C ALA A 41 -9.89 -47.92 -15.45
N SER A 42 -8.59 -48.13 -15.25
CA SER A 42 -8.02 -49.44 -14.87
C SER A 42 -6.55 -49.25 -14.47
N HIS A 43 -6.27 -49.36 -13.17
CA HIS A 43 -5.18 -50.14 -12.56
C HIS A 43 -5.03 -49.72 -11.09
N CYS A 44 -5.81 -50.39 -10.25
CA CYS A 44 -5.52 -50.65 -8.83
C CYS A 44 -5.10 -52.14 -8.72
N PHE A 45 -4.49 -52.48 -7.57
CA PHE A 45 -3.82 -53.75 -7.18
C PHE A 45 -2.34 -53.78 -7.61
N GLU A 46 -1.35 -53.98 -6.74
CA GLU A 46 -1.26 -54.66 -5.43
C GLU A 46 0.10 -54.21 -4.80
N CYS A 47 0.25 -53.92 -3.51
CA CYS A 47 0.54 -54.93 -2.49
C CYS A 47 0.35 -54.36 -1.08
N ILE A 48 -0.40 -55.12 -0.28
CA ILE A 48 -0.56 -55.04 1.17
C ILE A 48 0.67 -55.67 1.82
N GLY A 49 1.20 -55.05 2.89
CA GLY A 49 2.29 -55.63 3.67
C GLY A 49 2.60 -54.87 4.96
N SER A 50 1.80 -55.16 5.99
CA SER A 50 2.25 -55.26 7.39
C SER A 50 2.51 -54.00 8.22
N ASN A 51 1.45 -53.65 8.95
CA ASN A 51 1.41 -53.44 10.40
C ASN A 51 2.10 -52.23 11.08
N THR A 52 1.19 -51.45 11.68
CA THR A 52 1.29 -50.82 13.01
C THR A 52 2.28 -49.67 13.17
N ILE A 53 1.77 -48.45 13.06
CA ILE A 53 1.53 -47.54 14.19
C ILE A 53 1.20 -46.15 13.62
N ASN A 54 0.14 -45.55 14.17
CA ASN A 54 -0.33 -44.17 14.02
C ASN A 54 -1.59 -43.97 13.19
N MET A 55 -2.68 -44.03 13.93
CA MET A 55 -3.97 -43.41 13.67
C MET A 55 -3.78 -41.88 13.56
N TRP A 56 -3.22 -41.41 12.44
CA TRP A 56 -3.14 -39.98 12.16
C TRP A 56 -4.52 -39.47 11.75
N ARG A 57 -5.10 -38.74 12.70
CA ARG A 57 -6.18 -37.76 12.53
C ARG A 57 -6.02 -37.02 11.20
N ARG A 58 -6.75 -37.47 10.17
CA ARG A 58 -6.91 -36.75 8.90
C ARG A 58 -7.75 -35.52 9.19
N GLY A 59 -7.11 -34.36 9.30
CA GLY A 59 -7.79 -33.08 9.52
C GLY A 59 -6.82 -31.90 9.41
N GLN A 60 -6.87 -31.19 8.28
CA GLN A 60 -6.52 -29.76 8.09
C GLN A 60 -5.12 -29.20 8.47
N TRP A 61 -4.13 -29.98 8.92
CA TRP A 61 -2.87 -29.42 9.44
C TRP A 61 -1.59 -30.14 9.00
N LEU A 62 -1.23 -30.11 7.71
CA LEU A 62 0.09 -30.61 7.27
C LEU A 62 0.72 -29.69 6.22
N ARG A 63 1.15 -28.51 6.64
CA ARG A 63 2.26 -27.80 5.97
C ARG A 63 3.42 -27.75 6.95
N ALA A 64 4.61 -28.14 6.48
CA ALA A 64 5.77 -28.28 7.33
C ALA A 64 6.20 -26.91 7.87
N PRO A 65 6.50 -26.79 9.17
CA PRO A 65 7.06 -25.57 9.75
C PRO A 65 8.40 -25.22 9.06
N PRO A 66 8.79 -23.94 9.08
CA PRO A 66 10.04 -23.51 8.46
C PRO A 66 11.23 -24.26 9.08
N LYS A 67 12.09 -24.78 8.20
CA LYS A 67 13.25 -25.62 8.53
C LYS A 67 14.45 -24.78 8.94
N VAL A 68 14.57 -23.57 8.39
CA VAL A 68 15.71 -22.68 8.62
C VAL A 68 15.23 -21.29 9.01
N LEU A 69 15.81 -20.75 10.07
CA LEU A 69 15.62 -19.37 10.50
C LEU A 69 16.96 -18.63 10.43
N CYS A 70 17.09 -17.70 9.48
CA CYS A 70 18.29 -16.90 9.27
C CYS A 70 18.09 -15.49 9.85
N LEU A 71 18.74 -15.25 10.98
CA LEU A 71 18.73 -14.03 11.75
C LEU A 71 19.79 -13.09 11.20
N THR A 72 19.36 -12.15 10.37
CA THR A 72 20.16 -11.01 9.89
C THR A 72 19.34 -9.73 10.05
N MET A 73 20.01 -8.59 10.21
CA MET A 73 19.34 -7.28 10.24
C MET A 73 19.27 -6.58 8.88
N VAL A 74 19.74 -7.25 7.82
CA VAL A 74 19.67 -6.72 6.46
C VAL A 74 18.24 -6.83 5.91
N PRO A 75 17.63 -5.73 5.44
CA PRO A 75 16.33 -5.79 4.76
C PRO A 75 16.39 -6.75 3.57
N GLY A 76 15.41 -7.66 3.45
CA GLY A 76 15.43 -8.64 2.36
C GLY A 76 16.43 -9.79 2.52
N GLY A 77 17.18 -9.84 3.64
CA GLY A 77 18.05 -10.95 3.99
C GLY A 77 19.45 -10.96 3.36
N GLY A 78 19.77 -9.95 2.56
CA GLY A 78 21.08 -9.80 1.92
C GLY A 78 21.51 -11.02 1.10
N ALA A 79 22.80 -11.33 1.12
CA ALA A 79 23.36 -12.48 0.41
C ALA A 79 22.73 -13.82 0.86
N MET A 80 22.33 -13.92 2.13
CA MET A 80 21.78 -15.16 2.70
C MET A 80 20.49 -15.62 2.03
N THR A 81 19.69 -14.69 1.50
CA THR A 81 18.49 -15.03 0.73
C THR A 81 18.86 -15.84 -0.51
N ARG A 82 19.87 -15.42 -1.27
CA ARG A 82 20.33 -16.16 -2.46
C ARG A 82 21.04 -17.47 -2.10
N VAL A 83 21.83 -17.45 -1.04
CA VAL A 83 22.52 -18.65 -0.54
C VAL A 83 21.52 -19.76 -0.20
N LEU A 84 20.46 -19.42 0.54
CA LEU A 84 19.42 -20.39 0.90
C LEU A 84 18.63 -20.85 -0.32
N GLN A 85 18.38 -19.98 -1.30
CA GLN A 85 17.77 -20.37 -2.59
C GLN A 85 18.64 -21.38 -3.35
N GLN A 86 19.96 -21.16 -3.41
CA GLN A 86 20.90 -22.07 -4.05
C GLN A 86 20.99 -23.43 -3.34
N LEU A 87 20.76 -23.47 -2.03
CA LEU A 87 20.67 -24.72 -1.24
C LEU A 87 19.30 -25.42 -1.35
N GLY A 88 18.38 -24.85 -2.12
CA GLY A 88 17.05 -25.40 -2.42
C GLY A 88 15.95 -25.04 -1.44
N TYR A 89 16.14 -23.98 -0.64
CA TYR A 89 15.12 -23.42 0.26
C TYR A 89 14.33 -22.29 -0.42
N THR A 90 13.13 -22.02 0.07
CA THR A 90 12.21 -20.94 -0.31
C THR A 90 12.15 -19.89 0.81
N PRO A 91 13.04 -18.86 0.80
CA PRO A 91 13.11 -17.88 1.88
C PRO A 91 11.94 -16.88 1.87
N TYR A 92 11.36 -16.66 3.03
CA TYR A 92 10.49 -15.53 3.33
C TYR A 92 11.31 -14.34 3.84
N THR A 93 11.07 -13.16 3.30
CA THR A 93 11.83 -11.93 3.59
C THR A 93 10.89 -10.75 3.77
N PHE A 94 11.44 -9.60 4.20
CA PHE A 94 10.70 -8.34 4.29
C PHE A 94 9.90 -8.01 3.02
N TRP A 95 10.45 -8.30 1.83
CA TRP A 95 9.80 -8.10 0.54
C TRP A 95 8.42 -8.77 0.44
N HIS A 96 8.29 -9.97 0.99
CA HIS A 96 7.06 -10.76 0.95
C HIS A 96 5.96 -10.22 1.89
N THR A 97 6.28 -9.28 2.77
CA THR A 97 5.27 -8.62 3.63
C THR A 97 4.39 -7.63 2.87
N PHE A 98 4.85 -7.10 1.73
CA PHE A 98 4.14 -6.06 0.98
C PHE A 98 3.92 -6.40 -0.51
N THR A 99 4.29 -7.61 -0.95
CA THR A 99 4.06 -8.10 -2.32
C THR A 99 3.00 -9.19 -2.39
N GLY A 100 2.53 -9.52 -3.60
CA GLY A 100 1.52 -10.59 -3.80
C GLY A 100 0.16 -10.32 -3.15
N GLY A 101 -0.28 -9.05 -3.10
CA GLY A 101 -1.56 -8.65 -2.50
C GLY A 101 -1.57 -8.61 -0.97
N ARG A 102 -0.42 -8.79 -0.32
CA ARG A 102 -0.31 -8.97 1.14
C ARG A 102 -0.14 -7.68 1.95
N VAL A 103 -0.01 -6.53 1.29
CA VAL A 103 0.32 -5.24 1.93
C VAL A 103 -0.68 -4.78 2.99
N THR A 104 -1.92 -5.25 2.95
CA THR A 104 -2.96 -4.90 3.94
C THR A 104 -3.02 -5.87 5.11
N THR A 105 -2.73 -7.16 4.89
CA THR A 105 -2.90 -8.22 5.90
C THR A 105 -1.60 -8.52 6.64
N HIS A 106 -0.52 -8.84 5.91
CA HIS A 106 0.74 -9.27 6.51
C HIS A 106 1.35 -8.23 7.45
N PRO A 107 1.40 -6.92 7.11
CA PRO A 107 1.98 -5.95 8.04
C PRO A 107 1.20 -5.84 9.35
N GLN A 108 -0.12 -6.00 9.30
CA GLN A 108 -0.96 -6.00 10.49
C GLN A 108 -0.68 -7.24 11.35
N GLU A 109 -0.61 -8.42 10.75
CA GLU A 109 -0.30 -9.65 11.49
C GLU A 109 1.10 -9.62 12.11
N TRP A 110 2.10 -9.18 11.36
CA TRP A 110 3.46 -9.00 11.88
C TRP A 110 3.51 -7.96 13.01
N CYS A 111 2.73 -6.88 12.94
CA CYS A 111 2.59 -5.94 14.05
C CYS A 111 2.07 -6.61 15.33
N MET A 112 1.11 -7.54 15.22
CA MET A 112 0.55 -8.25 16.37
C MET A 112 1.55 -9.26 16.96
N VAL A 113 2.32 -9.93 16.10
CA VAL A 113 3.39 -10.86 16.52
C VAL A 113 4.53 -10.10 17.22
N LEU A 114 4.98 -8.98 16.65
CA LEU A 114 6.01 -8.13 17.25
C LEU A 114 5.58 -7.53 18.60
N ASP A 115 4.29 -7.21 18.76
CA ASP A 115 3.71 -6.77 20.04
C ASP A 115 3.54 -7.89 21.06
N LYS A 116 3.82 -9.15 20.70
CA LYS A 116 3.50 -10.34 21.51
C LYS A 116 2.00 -10.45 21.84
N LYS A 117 1.12 -9.79 21.07
CA LYS A 117 -0.35 -9.85 21.20
C LYS A 117 -0.93 -11.10 20.54
N LYS A 118 -0.24 -11.65 19.55
CA LYS A 118 -0.62 -12.85 18.80
C LYS A 118 0.58 -13.80 18.76
N THR A 119 0.35 -15.09 18.93
CA THR A 119 1.38 -16.10 18.70
C THR A 119 1.69 -16.21 17.21
N PHE A 120 2.91 -16.59 16.87
CA PHE A 120 3.29 -16.76 15.48
C PHE A 120 2.56 -17.97 14.90
N ASN A 121 1.79 -17.78 13.83
CA ASN A 121 1.17 -18.89 13.13
C ASN A 121 1.86 -19.08 11.77
N PRO A 122 2.47 -20.24 11.48
CA PRO A 122 3.05 -20.53 10.17
C PRO A 122 2.07 -20.34 9.00
N ALA A 123 0.76 -20.49 9.22
CA ALA A 123 -0.26 -20.23 8.20
C ALA A 123 -0.28 -18.78 7.71
N MET A 124 0.24 -17.81 8.49
CA MET A 124 0.41 -16.42 8.07
C MET A 124 1.35 -16.31 6.87
N LEU A 125 2.26 -17.26 6.66
CA LEU A 125 3.20 -17.24 5.55
C LEU A 125 2.54 -17.65 4.23
N ASP A 126 1.39 -18.33 4.29
CA ASP A 126 0.67 -18.80 3.11
C ASP A 126 0.09 -17.61 2.34
N GLY A 127 0.28 -17.61 1.03
CA GLY A 127 -0.32 -16.61 0.17
C GLY A 127 -1.82 -16.83 0.07
N SER A 128 -2.61 -15.79 0.28
CA SER A 128 -4.04 -15.73 -0.07
C SER A 128 -4.30 -15.75 -1.59
N GLY A 129 -3.37 -16.30 -2.37
CA GLY A 129 -3.49 -16.49 -3.81
C GLY A 129 -4.22 -17.79 -4.10
N ARG A 130 -5.44 -17.68 -4.63
CA ARG A 130 -6.21 -18.77 -5.20
C ARG A 130 -5.31 -19.79 -5.91
N GLU A 131 -5.55 -21.05 -5.59
CA GLU A 131 -5.04 -22.23 -6.27
C GLU A 131 -5.36 -22.12 -7.77
N SER A 132 -4.44 -21.60 -8.56
CA SER A 132 -4.44 -21.76 -10.01
C SER A 132 -3.02 -22.03 -10.44
N SER A 133 -2.79 -23.25 -10.95
CA SER A 133 -1.52 -23.87 -11.32
C SER A 133 -0.68 -24.43 -10.15
N GLY A 134 -0.27 -25.69 -10.30
CA GLY A 134 0.24 -26.55 -9.24
C GLY A 134 1.54 -26.08 -8.57
N CYS A 135 1.65 -26.38 -7.28
CA CYS A 135 2.86 -26.31 -6.46
C CYS A 135 3.36 -24.90 -6.06
N SER A 136 2.53 -24.10 -5.37
CA SER A 136 3.11 -23.05 -4.51
C SER A 136 3.75 -23.73 -3.28
N ARG A 137 5.03 -24.10 -3.37
CA ARG A 137 5.80 -24.53 -2.19
C ARG A 137 5.71 -23.41 -1.15
N GLY A 138 5.22 -23.74 0.04
CA GLY A 138 5.25 -22.81 1.17
C GLY A 138 6.68 -22.36 1.48
N PHE A 139 6.82 -21.28 2.25
CA PHE A 139 8.13 -20.81 2.68
C PHE A 139 8.71 -21.79 3.70
N ASP A 140 9.88 -22.37 3.40
CA ASP A 140 10.57 -23.31 4.29
C ASP A 140 11.78 -22.68 5.00
N ALA A 141 12.12 -21.43 4.67
CA ALA A 141 13.11 -20.63 5.38
C ALA A 141 12.59 -19.23 5.69
N LEU A 142 12.99 -18.66 6.82
CA LEU A 142 12.67 -17.28 7.22
C LEU A 142 13.96 -16.48 7.31
N VAL A 143 14.04 -15.32 6.66
CA VAL A 143 15.29 -14.55 6.54
C VAL A 143 15.04 -13.07 6.80
N GLY A 144 15.80 -12.50 7.73
CA GLY A 144 15.80 -11.07 7.99
C GLY A 144 14.59 -10.56 8.77
N PRO A 145 14.48 -9.23 8.98
CA PRO A 145 13.31 -8.62 9.59
C PRO A 145 12.06 -8.80 8.69
N PRO A 146 10.84 -8.94 9.25
CA PRO A 146 10.49 -8.91 10.68
C PRO A 146 10.82 -10.20 11.46
N CYS A 147 11.16 -11.30 10.77
CA CYS A 147 11.37 -12.61 11.40
C CYS A 147 12.52 -12.59 12.42
N SER A 148 13.62 -11.91 12.11
CA SER A 148 14.76 -11.81 13.04
C SER A 148 14.41 -11.16 14.37
N LEU A 149 13.49 -10.19 14.37
CA LEU A 149 13.04 -9.50 15.59
C LEU A 149 12.02 -10.33 16.38
N ALA A 150 11.24 -11.16 15.67
CA ALA A 150 10.23 -12.06 16.24
C ALA A 150 10.77 -13.48 16.50
N PHE A 151 12.08 -13.69 16.53
CA PHE A 151 12.69 -15.02 16.57
C PHE A 151 12.20 -15.87 17.75
N GLU A 152 12.02 -15.27 18.94
CA GLU A 152 11.51 -15.97 20.13
C GLU A 152 10.08 -16.50 19.90
N ALA A 153 9.22 -15.70 19.29
CA ALA A 153 7.84 -16.10 19.01
C ALA A 153 7.80 -17.22 17.96
N ILE A 154 8.67 -17.15 16.95
CA ILE A 154 8.79 -18.16 15.91
C ILE A 154 9.32 -19.48 16.48
N LEU A 155 10.39 -19.43 17.29
CA LEU A 155 11.03 -20.62 17.85
C LEU A 155 10.20 -21.36 18.90
N LYS A 156 9.19 -20.70 19.50
CA LYS A 156 8.21 -21.35 20.37
C LYS A 156 7.26 -22.28 19.62
N GLU A 157 6.96 -21.93 18.37
CA GLU A 157 5.96 -22.60 17.54
C GLU A 157 6.62 -23.57 16.55
N CYS A 158 7.90 -23.35 16.24
CA CYS A 158 8.68 -24.22 15.36
C CYS A 158 9.28 -25.41 16.12
N PRO A 159 9.44 -26.57 15.46
CA PRO A 159 10.03 -27.77 16.07
C PRO A 159 11.51 -27.56 16.40
N LEU A 160 12.04 -28.41 17.29
CA LEU A 160 13.46 -28.40 17.65
C LEU A 160 14.39 -28.68 16.46
N SER A 161 13.88 -29.31 15.39
CA SER A 161 14.61 -29.54 14.14
C SER A 161 14.87 -28.27 13.33
N THR A 162 14.23 -27.16 13.65
CA THR A 162 14.47 -25.88 12.96
C THR A 162 15.86 -25.36 13.31
N ARG A 163 16.70 -25.22 12.28
CA ARG A 163 18.07 -24.73 12.40
C ARG A 163 18.09 -23.22 12.36
N VAL A 164 18.86 -22.61 13.26
CA VAL A 164 18.99 -21.16 13.38
C VAL A 164 20.38 -20.74 12.93
N ILE A 165 20.44 -19.77 12.03
CA ILE A 165 21.68 -19.15 11.57
C ILE A 165 21.65 -17.71 12.05
N LEU A 166 22.62 -17.32 12.88
CA LEU A 166 22.85 -15.94 13.27
C LEU A 166 23.96 -15.36 12.40
N VAL A 167 23.65 -14.37 11.57
CA VAL A 167 24.64 -13.62 10.81
C VAL A 167 25.14 -12.48 11.69
N GLU A 168 26.36 -12.61 12.20
CA GLU A 168 26.96 -11.65 13.14
C GLU A 168 27.68 -10.54 12.39
N GLU A 169 27.37 -9.30 12.74
CA GLU A 169 28.03 -8.11 12.20
C GLU A 169 29.22 -7.73 13.09
N LEU A 170 30.43 -7.76 12.52
CA LEU A 170 31.67 -7.44 13.25
C LEU A 170 31.79 -5.95 13.57
N ASP A 171 31.44 -5.08 12.62
CA ASP A 171 31.43 -3.63 12.79
C ASP A 171 29.99 -3.12 12.97
N LYS A 172 29.58 -3.08 14.22
CA LYS A 172 28.22 -2.68 14.62
C LYS A 172 27.95 -1.19 14.40
N ASP A 173 28.98 -0.36 14.46
CA ASP A 173 28.86 1.09 14.24
C ASP A 173 28.70 1.39 12.74
N ALA A 174 29.48 0.74 11.87
CA ALA A 174 29.29 0.83 10.42
C ALA A 174 27.91 0.32 10.00
N TRP A 175 27.48 -0.83 10.56
CA TRP A 175 26.13 -1.33 10.34
C TRP A 175 25.06 -0.31 10.77
N ALA A 176 25.21 0.32 11.94
CA ALA A 176 24.25 1.29 12.45
C ALA A 176 24.09 2.51 11.52
N ILE A 177 25.21 2.98 10.95
CA ILE A 177 25.20 4.07 9.96
C ILE A 177 24.46 3.62 8.71
N ASP A 178 24.80 2.47 8.13
CA ASP A 178 24.15 1.96 6.92
C ASP A 178 22.65 1.73 7.13
N ALA A 179 22.29 1.06 8.22
CA ALA A 179 20.90 0.82 8.61
C ALA A 179 20.11 2.13 8.73
N ALA A 180 20.68 3.18 9.31
CA ALA A 180 20.04 4.49 9.41
C ALA A 180 19.79 5.12 8.02
N THR A 181 20.70 4.94 7.06
CA THR A 181 20.49 5.42 5.67
C THR A 181 19.34 4.71 4.96
N ILE A 182 19.05 3.47 5.32
CA ILE A 182 17.98 2.67 4.71
C ILE A 182 16.63 2.92 5.40
N TRP A 183 16.61 2.79 6.73
CA TRP A 183 15.37 2.79 7.49
C TRP A 183 14.80 4.19 7.70
N ASN A 184 15.61 5.24 7.83
CA ASN A 184 15.10 6.60 8.07
C ASN A 184 14.28 7.16 6.89
N PRO A 185 14.73 7.08 5.63
CA PRO A 185 13.92 7.51 4.49
C PRO A 185 12.64 6.67 4.35
N LEU A 186 12.75 5.35 4.53
CA LEU A 186 11.60 4.45 4.45
C LEU A 186 10.55 4.77 5.53
N LEU A 187 10.98 5.06 6.76
CA LEU A 187 10.09 5.42 7.87
C LEU A 187 9.35 6.73 7.56
N ARG A 188 10.06 7.76 7.06
CA ARG A 188 9.43 9.03 6.65
C ARG A 188 8.41 8.82 5.53
N GLN A 189 8.71 7.97 4.55
CA GLN A 189 7.82 7.71 3.43
C GLN A 189 6.57 6.93 3.87
N THR A 190 6.73 5.93 4.73
CA THR A 190 5.58 5.18 5.29
C THR A 190 4.72 6.04 6.20
N GLU A 191 5.31 6.98 6.94
CA GLU A 191 4.56 7.95 7.77
C GLU A 191 3.64 8.82 6.91
N LYS A 192 4.15 9.36 5.79
CA LYS A 192 3.34 10.14 4.84
C LYS A 192 2.18 9.34 4.28
N ALA A 193 2.42 8.08 3.91
CA ALA A 193 1.37 7.18 3.44
C ALA A 193 0.31 6.95 4.53
N ALA A 194 0.73 6.68 5.77
CA ALA A 194 -0.16 6.43 6.90
C ALA A 194 -1.08 7.63 7.22
N ARG A 195 -0.63 8.88 7.04
CA ARG A 195 -1.47 10.08 7.20
C ARG A 195 -2.70 10.08 6.29
N ARG A 196 -2.64 9.36 5.16
CA ARG A 196 -3.75 9.22 4.20
C ARG A 196 -4.60 7.96 4.46
N GLN A 197 -4.45 7.32 5.62
CA GLN A 197 -5.04 6.02 5.99
C GLN A 197 -4.61 4.83 5.11
N ALA A 198 -4.03 5.08 3.94
CA ALA A 198 -3.41 4.07 3.08
C ALA A 198 -2.05 3.64 3.66
N GLY A 199 -1.99 2.47 4.30
CA GLY A 199 -0.73 1.89 4.79
C GLY A 199 -0.40 2.14 6.25
N VAL A 200 -1.38 2.45 7.11
CA VAL A 200 -1.19 2.60 8.56
C VAL A 200 -0.50 1.38 9.18
N HIS A 201 -0.92 0.17 8.83
CA HIS A 201 -0.32 -1.07 9.33
C HIS A 201 1.11 -1.29 8.83
N LEU A 202 1.41 -0.89 7.58
CA LEU A 202 2.76 -0.94 7.04
C LEU A 202 3.69 0.01 7.80
N HIS A 203 3.24 1.25 8.05
CA HIS A 203 4.00 2.20 8.84
C HIS A 203 4.22 1.71 10.27
N GLN A 204 3.19 1.18 10.93
CA GLN A 204 3.31 0.60 12.27
C GLN A 204 4.32 -0.56 12.29
N MET A 205 4.33 -1.42 11.28
CA MET A 205 5.28 -2.52 11.19
C MET A 205 6.71 -2.00 11.03
N VAL A 206 6.93 -1.10 10.07
CA VAL A 206 8.25 -0.50 9.83
C VAL A 206 8.75 0.25 11.05
N LEU A 207 7.90 1.06 11.70
CA LEU A 207 8.23 1.76 12.94
C LEU A 207 8.70 0.81 14.03
N LYS A 208 7.97 -0.29 14.27
CA LYS A 208 8.33 -1.28 15.29
C LYS A 208 9.62 -2.01 14.95
N MET A 209 9.82 -2.35 13.67
CA MET A 209 11.08 -2.94 13.23
C MET A 209 12.23 -1.99 13.51
N THR A 210 12.11 -0.72 13.09
CA THR A 210 13.12 0.31 13.34
C THR A 210 13.37 0.46 14.83
N MET A 211 12.35 0.58 15.68
CA MET A 211 12.51 0.63 17.15
C MET A 211 13.21 -0.62 17.72
N GLY A 212 12.94 -1.80 17.17
CA GLY A 212 13.59 -3.05 17.56
C GLY A 212 15.06 -3.14 17.16
N MET A 213 15.47 -2.42 16.10
CA MET A 213 16.85 -2.37 15.62
C MET A 213 17.65 -1.19 16.18
N THR A 214 17.00 -0.04 16.39
CA THR A 214 17.66 1.22 16.80
C THR A 214 17.43 1.56 18.27
N GLY A 215 16.65 0.75 19.00
CA GLY A 215 16.25 1.01 20.37
C GLY A 215 15.04 1.95 20.47
N SER A 216 14.26 1.78 21.55
CA SER A 216 13.05 2.57 21.81
C SER A 216 13.33 3.97 22.40
N THR A 217 14.55 4.24 22.86
CA THR A 217 14.92 5.50 23.51
C THR A 217 16.17 6.08 22.87
N ARG A 218 16.24 7.42 22.71
CA ARG A 218 17.43 8.13 22.18
C ARG A 218 18.74 7.88 22.94
N LYS A 219 18.69 7.15 24.07
CA LYS A 219 19.85 6.90 24.93
C LYS A 219 20.70 5.70 24.51
N ILE A 220 20.15 4.76 23.74
CA ILE A 220 20.86 3.54 23.34
C ILE A 220 21.19 3.64 21.85
N SER A 221 22.45 3.42 21.50
CA SER A 221 22.89 3.36 20.09
C SER A 221 22.29 2.14 19.40
N SER A 222 22.02 2.25 18.10
CA SER A 222 21.61 1.10 17.28
C SER A 222 22.64 -0.04 17.35
N ALA A 223 23.93 0.30 17.37
CA ALA A 223 25.02 -0.68 17.48
C ALA A 223 24.91 -1.51 18.78
N THR A 224 24.63 -0.84 19.91
CA THR A 224 24.41 -1.50 21.21
C THR A 224 23.14 -2.34 21.21
N THR A 225 22.09 -1.88 20.54
CA THR A 225 20.83 -2.64 20.42
C THR A 225 21.02 -3.92 19.61
N LEU A 226 21.81 -3.87 18.54
CA LEU A 226 22.19 -5.05 17.76
C LEU A 226 23.02 -6.02 18.60
N ASP A 227 24.03 -5.51 19.31
CA ASP A 227 24.87 -6.33 20.20
C ASP A 227 24.04 -7.08 21.24
N MET A 228 23.11 -6.39 21.91
CA MET A 228 22.19 -7.00 22.85
C MET A 228 21.27 -8.06 22.21
N LEU A 229 20.86 -7.86 20.96
CA LEU A 229 20.03 -8.81 20.22
C LEU A 229 20.82 -10.08 19.87
N GLU A 230 22.04 -9.94 19.37
CA GLU A 230 22.93 -11.06 19.03
C GLU A 230 23.26 -11.90 20.26
N GLU A 231 23.63 -11.25 21.37
CA GLU A 231 23.89 -11.93 22.64
C GLU A 231 22.64 -12.64 23.18
N ARG A 232 21.46 -12.01 23.06
CA ARG A 232 20.19 -12.65 23.43
C ARG A 232 19.91 -13.89 22.58
N VAL A 233 20.20 -13.86 21.28
CA VAL A 233 20.04 -15.03 20.40
C VAL A 233 20.96 -16.16 20.85
N LYS A 234 22.25 -15.86 21.12
CA LYS A 234 23.23 -16.84 21.60
C LYS A 234 22.83 -17.46 22.96
N ALA A 235 22.16 -16.69 23.82
CA ALA A 235 21.68 -17.16 25.11
C ALA A 235 20.40 -18.01 25.03
N VAL A 236 19.46 -17.66 24.14
CA VAL A 236 18.15 -18.33 24.03
C VAL A 236 18.20 -19.59 23.16
N VAL A 237 19.05 -19.60 22.12
CA VAL A 237 19.09 -20.70 21.16
C VAL A 237 20.17 -21.71 21.57
N PRO A 238 19.84 -23.00 21.75
CA PRO A 238 20.81 -24.05 22.01
C PRO A 238 21.90 -24.14 20.94
N LYS A 239 23.16 -24.38 21.37
CA LYS A 239 24.34 -24.38 20.50
C LYS A 239 24.30 -25.43 19.39
N ASP A 240 23.62 -26.55 19.62
CA ASP A 240 23.46 -27.64 18.65
C ASP A 240 22.61 -27.25 17.43
N ARG A 241 21.71 -26.27 17.59
CA ARG A 241 20.86 -25.75 16.51
C ARG A 241 21.17 -24.31 16.11
N LEU A 242 22.26 -23.74 16.61
CA LEU A 242 22.70 -22.38 16.31
C LEU A 242 24.02 -22.39 15.55
N LEU A 243 24.02 -21.82 14.35
CA LEU A 243 25.24 -21.45 13.63
C LEU A 243 25.47 -19.95 13.76
N VAL A 244 26.59 -19.55 14.35
CA VAL A 244 27.09 -18.17 14.24
C VAL A 244 27.90 -18.09 12.95
N TYR A 245 27.45 -17.26 12.02
CA TYR A 245 28.01 -17.11 10.69
C TYR A 245 28.53 -15.68 10.50
N HIS A 246 29.75 -15.56 9.99
CA HIS A 246 30.33 -14.27 9.62
C HIS A 246 30.33 -14.11 8.10
N TYR A 247 30.07 -12.89 7.62
CA TYR A 247 30.23 -12.61 6.20
C TYR A 247 31.68 -12.86 5.77
N GLY A 248 31.87 -13.62 4.69
CA GLY A 248 33.17 -14.05 4.20
C GLY A 248 33.57 -15.47 4.61
N SER A 249 32.86 -16.14 5.52
CA SER A 249 33.16 -17.53 5.90
C SER A 249 32.88 -18.57 4.81
N GLY A 250 32.15 -18.19 3.74
CA GLY A 250 31.92 -19.02 2.57
C GLY A 250 30.92 -20.17 2.78
N TRP A 251 30.97 -21.17 1.89
CA TRP A 251 29.97 -22.24 1.83
C TRP A 251 30.12 -23.32 2.91
N GLU A 252 31.35 -23.63 3.31
CA GLU A 252 31.68 -24.80 4.13
C GLU A 252 30.93 -24.85 5.48
N PRO A 253 30.98 -23.82 6.36
CA PRO A 253 30.30 -23.89 7.65
C PRO A 253 28.79 -24.01 7.51
N LEU A 254 28.22 -23.35 6.48
CA LEU A 254 26.79 -23.35 6.24
C LEU A 254 26.31 -24.70 5.70
N CYS A 255 27.02 -25.26 4.73
CA CYS A 255 26.69 -26.55 4.12
C CYS A 255 26.82 -27.69 5.14
N HIS A 256 27.87 -27.67 5.97
CA HIS A 256 28.05 -28.63 7.06
C HIS A 256 26.90 -28.54 8.07
N PHE A 257 26.58 -27.34 8.55
CA PHE A 257 25.49 -27.12 9.51
C PHE A 257 24.11 -27.50 8.94
N LEU A 258 23.87 -27.19 7.67
CA LEU A 258 22.62 -27.54 7.00
C LEU A 258 22.60 -28.97 6.45
N SER A 259 23.67 -29.75 6.61
CA SER A 259 23.82 -31.10 6.07
C SER A 259 23.48 -31.16 4.58
N LYS A 260 23.99 -30.19 3.82
CA LYS A 260 23.80 -30.04 2.37
C LYS A 260 25.15 -30.10 1.67
N PRO A 261 25.22 -30.64 0.44
CA PRO A 261 26.44 -30.56 -0.35
C PRO A 261 26.70 -29.10 -0.76
N VAL A 262 27.98 -28.74 -0.90
CA VAL A 262 28.38 -27.45 -1.47
C VAL A 262 27.89 -27.39 -2.93
N PRO A 263 27.22 -26.30 -3.35
CA PRO A 263 26.75 -26.16 -4.73
C PRO A 263 27.91 -26.18 -5.73
N GLN A 264 27.80 -27.03 -6.76
CA GLN A 264 28.76 -27.10 -7.86
C GLN A 264 28.06 -26.80 -9.19
N LEU A 265 28.76 -26.09 -10.09
CA LEU A 265 28.33 -25.86 -11.47
C LEU A 265 28.88 -26.98 -12.35
N SER A 266 28.08 -27.46 -13.31
CA SER A 266 28.40 -28.62 -14.16
C SER A 266 29.71 -28.51 -14.94
N ASP A 267 30.16 -27.30 -15.27
CA ASP A 267 31.25 -27.10 -16.23
C ASP A 267 32.49 -26.37 -15.68
N THR A 268 32.45 -25.76 -14.48
CA THR A 268 33.56 -24.87 -14.01
C THR A 268 33.91 -24.94 -12.52
N GLY A 269 33.31 -25.84 -11.73
CA GLY A 269 33.66 -26.03 -10.31
C GLY A 269 32.65 -25.43 -9.31
N VAL A 270 33.11 -25.03 -8.12
CA VAL A 270 32.25 -24.55 -7.02
C VAL A 270 31.58 -23.22 -7.37
N VAL A 271 30.26 -23.10 -7.13
CA VAL A 271 29.54 -21.84 -7.33
C VAL A 271 30.11 -20.78 -6.37
N PRO A 272 30.52 -19.59 -6.86
CA PRO A 272 31.04 -18.55 -5.98
C PRO A 272 29.96 -18.11 -4.99
N PHE A 273 30.37 -17.80 -3.75
CA PHE A 273 29.44 -17.30 -2.74
C PHE A 273 28.83 -15.96 -3.20
N PRO A 274 27.51 -15.75 -3.08
CA PRO A 274 26.87 -14.52 -3.51
C PRO A 274 27.50 -13.27 -2.87
N PRO A 275 27.65 -12.16 -3.63
CA PRO A 275 28.23 -10.93 -3.10
C PRO A 275 27.37 -10.36 -1.96
N LEU A 276 28.01 -9.57 -1.09
CA LEU A 276 27.32 -8.87 -0.01
C LEU A 276 26.27 -7.91 -0.57
N GLU A 277 25.04 -8.04 -0.10
CA GLU A 277 23.92 -7.15 -0.44
C GLU A 277 23.41 -6.46 0.81
N SER A 278 23.30 -5.14 0.77
CA SER A 278 22.83 -4.31 1.90
C SER A 278 21.31 -4.22 2.03
N GLY A 279 20.55 -4.83 1.09
CA GLY A 279 19.09 -4.80 1.14
C GLY A 279 18.46 -3.45 0.80
N ARG A 280 19.28 -2.46 0.38
CA ARG A 280 18.86 -1.11 -0.03
C ARG A 280 17.77 -1.16 -1.11
N ASP A 281 17.88 -2.07 -2.06
CA ASP A 281 16.96 -2.20 -3.18
C ASP A 281 15.53 -2.53 -2.74
N VAL A 282 15.38 -3.36 -1.70
CA VAL A 282 14.08 -3.75 -1.14
C VAL A 282 13.38 -2.54 -0.50
N ALA A 283 14.14 -1.73 0.24
CA ALA A 283 13.62 -0.50 0.83
C ALA A 283 13.34 0.59 -0.23
N ALA A 284 14.19 0.67 -1.25
CA ALA A 284 14.04 1.61 -2.37
C ALA A 284 12.79 1.28 -3.21
N ASP A 285 12.55 0.01 -3.53
CA ASP A 285 11.35 -0.40 -4.27
C ASP A 285 10.07 -0.13 -3.46
N LEU A 286 10.05 -0.45 -2.15
CA LEU A 286 8.90 -0.12 -1.32
C LEU A 286 8.63 1.39 -1.30
N SER A 287 9.69 2.19 -1.15
CA SER A 287 9.60 3.66 -1.20
C SER A 287 9.08 4.14 -2.56
N TYR A 288 9.58 3.56 -3.65
CA TYR A 288 9.16 3.87 -5.02
C TYR A 288 7.68 3.53 -5.24
N ARG A 289 7.20 2.39 -4.75
CA ARG A 289 5.77 2.00 -4.82
C ARG A 289 4.88 3.00 -4.08
N LEU A 290 5.27 3.38 -2.87
CA LEU A 290 4.54 4.38 -2.08
C LEU A 290 4.51 5.74 -2.79
N GLN A 291 5.65 6.21 -3.31
CA GLN A 291 5.73 7.46 -4.07
C GLN A 291 4.93 7.39 -5.38
N ARG A 292 4.88 6.24 -6.05
CA ARG A 292 4.05 6.06 -7.25
C ARG A 292 2.58 6.25 -6.93
N VAL A 293 2.10 5.67 -5.84
CA VAL A 293 0.72 5.87 -5.38
C VAL A 293 0.48 7.34 -5.03
N GLU A 294 1.39 7.99 -4.30
CA GLU A 294 1.26 9.42 -3.98
C GLU A 294 1.18 10.29 -5.23
N ARG A 295 2.04 10.06 -6.22
CA ARG A 295 1.99 10.78 -7.50
C ARG A 295 0.67 10.56 -8.21
N VAL A 296 0.20 9.32 -8.33
CA VAL A 296 -1.09 9.02 -8.98
C VAL A 296 -2.24 9.72 -8.25
N VAL A 297 -2.28 9.67 -6.92
CA VAL A 297 -3.32 10.38 -6.15
C VAL A 297 -3.23 11.88 -6.38
N LEU A 298 -2.03 12.47 -6.42
CA LEU A 298 -1.85 13.89 -6.75
C LEU A 298 -2.34 14.22 -8.16
N TRP A 299 -1.99 13.43 -9.17
CA TRP A 299 -2.47 13.65 -10.54
C TRP A 299 -4.00 13.55 -10.65
N VAL A 300 -4.60 12.54 -10.01
CA VAL A 300 -6.06 12.36 -10.00
C VAL A 300 -6.74 13.51 -9.26
N THR A 301 -6.21 13.93 -8.11
CA THR A 301 -6.78 15.08 -7.37
C THR A 301 -6.64 16.39 -8.14
N CYS A 302 -5.50 16.66 -8.78
CA CYS A 302 -5.33 17.82 -9.66
C CYS A 302 -6.30 17.77 -10.83
N PHE A 303 -6.50 16.62 -11.46
CA PHE A 303 -7.46 16.45 -12.55
C PHE A 303 -8.90 16.70 -12.09
N LEU A 304 -9.30 16.16 -10.94
CA LEU A 304 -10.63 16.39 -10.36
C LEU A 304 -10.85 17.87 -10.00
N VAL A 305 -9.84 18.54 -9.44
CA VAL A 305 -9.90 19.98 -9.15
C VAL A 305 -10.02 20.79 -10.44
N ALA A 306 -9.24 20.46 -11.48
CA ALA A 306 -9.33 21.13 -12.77
C ALA A 306 -10.72 20.94 -13.41
N ALA A 307 -11.25 19.72 -13.39
CA ALA A 307 -12.61 19.44 -13.87
C ALA A 307 -13.67 20.22 -13.07
N LEU A 308 -13.52 20.31 -11.75
CA LEU A 308 -14.41 21.11 -10.90
C LEU A 308 -14.33 22.61 -11.23
N VAL A 309 -13.12 23.14 -11.48
CA VAL A 309 -12.96 24.54 -11.91
C VAL A 309 -13.64 24.78 -13.26
N VAL A 310 -13.45 23.89 -14.24
CA VAL A 310 -14.09 24.00 -15.57
C VAL A 310 -15.61 23.94 -15.49
N LEU A 311 -16.18 23.14 -14.57
CA LEU A 311 -17.62 23.09 -14.34
C LEU A 311 -18.13 24.28 -13.53
N TYR A 312 -17.32 24.81 -12.61
CA TYR A 312 -17.70 25.93 -11.76
C TYR A 312 -17.61 27.27 -12.50
N THR A 313 -16.67 27.45 -13.43
CA THR A 313 -16.50 28.71 -14.18
C THR A 313 -17.77 29.15 -14.92
N PRO A 314 -18.46 28.32 -15.74
CA PRO A 314 -19.68 28.75 -16.42
C PRO A 314 -20.82 29.03 -15.45
N LEU A 315 -20.94 28.25 -14.37
CA LEU A 315 -21.96 28.47 -13.35
C LEU A 315 -21.72 29.80 -12.60
N TYR A 316 -20.46 30.09 -12.28
CA TYR A 316 -20.08 31.33 -11.62
C TYR A 316 -20.27 32.55 -12.53
N THR A 317 -19.89 32.47 -13.81
CA THR A 317 -20.11 33.57 -14.76
C THR A 317 -21.61 33.81 -14.99
N GLN A 318 -22.42 32.76 -15.10
CA GLN A 318 -23.88 32.86 -15.20
C GLN A 318 -24.50 33.52 -13.96
N LEU A 319 -24.12 33.06 -12.76
CA LEU A 319 -24.62 33.64 -11.51
C LEU A 319 -24.22 35.12 -11.39
N ARG A 320 -22.96 35.46 -11.74
CA ARG A 320 -22.48 36.84 -11.72
C ARG A 320 -23.24 37.72 -12.69
N ALA A 321 -23.54 37.23 -13.89
CA ALA A 321 -24.34 37.95 -14.88
C ALA A 321 -25.76 38.21 -14.36
N CYS A 322 -26.43 37.18 -13.81
CA CYS A 322 -27.76 37.32 -13.23
C CYS A 322 -27.80 38.34 -12.08
N VAL A 323 -26.79 38.32 -11.20
CA VAL A 323 -26.68 39.27 -10.08
C VAL A 323 -26.40 40.69 -10.58
N ALA A 324 -25.55 40.85 -11.59
CA ALA A 324 -25.27 42.16 -12.18
C ALA A 324 -26.52 42.76 -12.83
N GLU A 325 -27.29 41.97 -13.58
CA GLU A 325 -28.55 42.42 -14.18
C GLU A 325 -29.59 42.81 -13.12
N TYR A 326 -29.73 41.98 -12.07
CA TYR A 326 -30.57 42.32 -10.92
C TYR A 326 -30.14 43.63 -10.24
N TYR A 327 -28.83 43.86 -10.10
CA TYR A 327 -28.31 45.06 -9.45
C TYR A 327 -28.52 46.33 -10.29
N GLU A 328 -28.37 46.25 -11.62
CA GLU A 328 -28.68 47.37 -12.51
C GLU A 328 -30.19 47.67 -12.51
N ASP A 329 -31.06 46.66 -12.62
CA ASP A 329 -32.51 46.85 -12.53
C ASP A 329 -32.92 47.46 -11.16
N TYR A 330 -32.28 47.02 -10.08
CA TYR A 330 -32.47 47.60 -8.75
C TYR A 330 -32.00 49.04 -8.71
N ARG A 331 -30.81 49.34 -9.25
CA ARG A 331 -30.27 50.69 -9.28
C ARG A 331 -31.17 51.65 -10.05
N GLU A 332 -31.62 51.27 -11.25
CA GLU A 332 -32.53 52.10 -12.05
C GLU A 332 -33.84 52.41 -11.32
N ALA A 333 -34.39 51.44 -10.57
CA ALA A 333 -35.63 51.63 -9.83
C ALA A 333 -35.48 52.51 -8.58
N PHE A 334 -34.34 52.42 -7.87
CA PHE A 334 -34.17 53.05 -6.56
C PHE A 334 -33.29 54.32 -6.55
N GLU A 335 -32.38 54.51 -7.50
CA GLU A 335 -31.53 55.71 -7.62
C GLU A 335 -32.34 57.04 -7.74
N PRO A 336 -33.41 57.15 -8.56
CA PRO A 336 -34.19 58.40 -8.64
C PRO A 336 -34.90 58.71 -7.31
N VAL A 337 -35.37 57.67 -6.61
CA VAL A 337 -36.02 57.78 -5.30
C VAL A 337 -35.04 58.29 -4.24
N LEU A 338 -33.83 57.74 -4.20
CA LEU A 338 -32.79 58.17 -3.27
C LEU A 338 -32.40 59.64 -3.49
N ARG A 339 -32.22 60.05 -4.76
CA ARG A 339 -31.92 61.45 -5.12
C ARG A 339 -33.03 62.44 -4.74
N GLU A 340 -34.28 62.05 -4.92
CA GLU A 340 -35.44 62.87 -4.53
C GLU A 340 -35.51 63.04 -3.00
N THR A 341 -35.08 62.02 -2.26
CA THR A 341 -35.07 62.02 -0.78
C THR A 341 -33.90 62.80 -0.19
N ASP A 342 -32.72 62.76 -0.81
CA ASP A 342 -31.54 63.52 -0.38
C ASP A 342 -31.64 65.03 -0.67
N GLY A 343 -32.34 65.41 -1.75
CA GLY A 343 -32.49 66.80 -2.17
C GLY A 343 -33.63 67.58 -1.51
N ASN A 344 -34.56 66.91 -0.82
CA ASN A 344 -35.78 67.52 -0.30
C ASN A 344 -36.08 67.04 1.14
N THR A 345 -36.60 67.93 2.00
CA THR A 345 -37.08 67.56 3.35
C THR A 345 -38.44 66.84 3.28
N ILE A 346 -38.42 65.59 2.79
CA ILE A 346 -39.62 64.75 2.66
C ILE A 346 -40.10 64.29 4.04
N SER A 347 -41.42 64.31 4.28
CA SER A 347 -42.00 63.76 5.50
C SER A 347 -41.82 62.24 5.58
N LEU A 348 -41.54 61.69 6.77
CA LEU A 348 -41.27 60.26 6.97
C LEU A 348 -42.36 59.33 6.40
N ARG A 349 -43.62 59.77 6.43
CA ARG A 349 -44.75 59.03 5.80
C ARG A 349 -44.67 59.01 4.28
N GLN A 350 -44.33 60.13 3.63
CA GLN A 350 -44.19 60.19 2.18
C GLN A 350 -43.01 59.37 1.69
N ALA A 351 -41.87 59.42 2.39
CA ALA A 351 -40.71 58.59 2.09
C ALA A 351 -41.04 57.08 2.21
N LEU A 352 -41.79 56.68 3.25
CA LEU A 352 -42.25 55.30 3.42
C LEU A 352 -43.21 54.85 2.32
N VAL A 353 -44.15 55.69 1.90
CA VAL A 353 -45.09 55.36 0.82
C VAL A 353 -44.38 55.26 -0.51
N LEU A 354 -43.45 56.18 -0.80
CA LEU A 354 -42.64 56.18 -2.00
C LEU A 354 -41.79 54.90 -2.08
N ALA A 355 -41.06 54.58 -1.02
CA ALA A 355 -40.25 53.37 -0.93
C ALA A 355 -41.10 52.09 -1.05
N LYS A 356 -42.30 52.06 -0.44
CA LYS A 356 -43.21 50.91 -0.57
C LYS A 356 -43.70 50.72 -2.00
N ASN A 357 -44.11 51.79 -2.67
CA ASN A 357 -44.64 51.72 -4.04
C ASN A 357 -43.55 51.29 -5.03
N THR A 358 -42.32 51.80 -4.87
CA THR A 358 -41.19 51.42 -5.72
C THR A 358 -40.77 49.97 -5.49
N THR A 359 -40.79 49.50 -4.24
CA THR A 359 -40.52 48.09 -3.93
C THR A 359 -41.59 47.16 -4.52
N MET A 360 -42.88 47.53 -4.43
CA MET A 360 -43.95 46.71 -5.02
C MET A 360 -43.88 46.67 -6.54
N SER A 361 -43.63 47.81 -7.21
CA SER A 361 -43.54 47.83 -8.68
C SER A 361 -42.33 47.05 -9.21
N PHE A 362 -41.21 47.12 -8.48
CA PHE A 362 -40.03 46.31 -8.78
C PHE A 362 -40.33 44.81 -8.63
N GLU A 363 -40.94 44.39 -7.52
CA GLU A 363 -41.33 42.99 -7.31
C GLU A 363 -42.30 42.47 -8.38
N GLU A 364 -43.29 43.27 -8.78
CA GLU A 364 -44.25 42.90 -9.83
C GLU A 364 -43.56 42.73 -11.19
N LYS A 365 -42.69 43.68 -11.57
CA LYS A 365 -41.90 43.61 -12.82
C LYS A 365 -40.98 42.38 -12.81
N TRP A 366 -40.35 42.09 -11.67
CA TRP A 366 -39.45 40.94 -11.52
C TRP A 366 -40.20 39.60 -11.56
N ARG A 367 -41.36 39.51 -10.90
CA ARG A 367 -42.22 38.31 -10.97
C ARG A 367 -42.77 38.08 -12.38
N ALA A 368 -43.14 39.14 -13.10
CA ALA A 368 -43.61 39.06 -14.49
C ALA A 368 -42.55 38.50 -15.44
N ARG A 369 -41.26 38.76 -15.18
CA ARG A 369 -40.12 38.17 -15.90
C ARG A 369 -39.86 36.70 -15.57
N GLY A 370 -40.61 36.07 -14.67
CA GLY A 370 -40.37 34.69 -14.20
C GLY A 370 -39.37 34.59 -13.05
N GLY A 371 -39.06 35.70 -12.38
CA GLY A 371 -38.12 35.75 -11.27
C GLY A 371 -36.71 35.28 -11.63
N VAL A 372 -36.04 34.63 -10.68
CA VAL A 372 -34.64 34.16 -10.86
C VAL A 372 -34.50 33.16 -12.00
N ALA A 373 -35.50 32.28 -12.21
CA ALA A 373 -35.47 31.28 -13.26
C ALA A 373 -35.67 31.89 -14.66
N GLY A 374 -36.51 32.91 -14.78
CA GLY A 374 -36.74 33.63 -16.03
C GLY A 374 -35.55 34.49 -16.45
N ALA A 375 -34.93 35.22 -15.50
CA ALA A 375 -33.70 35.97 -15.75
C ALA A 375 -32.53 35.05 -16.15
N ALA A 376 -32.38 33.90 -15.49
CA ALA A 376 -31.40 32.89 -15.88
C ALA A 376 -31.66 32.31 -17.29
N GLY A 377 -32.93 32.12 -17.66
CA GLY A 377 -33.33 31.67 -18.99
C GLY A 377 -33.02 32.68 -20.10
N GLU A 378 -33.23 33.97 -19.86
CA GLU A 378 -32.95 35.06 -20.81
C GLU A 378 -31.44 35.28 -21.00
N ALA A 379 -30.65 35.11 -19.93
CA ALA A 379 -29.19 35.12 -20.00
C ALA A 379 -28.64 33.90 -20.78
N LEU A 380 -29.26 32.72 -20.64
CA LEU A 380 -28.91 31.52 -21.39
C LEU A 380 -29.23 31.63 -22.89
N SER A 381 -30.37 32.23 -23.27
CA SER A 381 -30.71 32.43 -24.68
C SER A 381 -29.76 33.41 -25.37
N LYS A 382 -29.32 34.47 -24.68
CA LYS A 382 -28.31 35.41 -25.21
C LYS A 382 -26.95 34.76 -25.44
N LEU A 383 -26.60 33.73 -24.67
CA LEU A 383 -25.35 32.98 -24.83
C LEU A 383 -25.39 31.98 -25.99
N ALA A 384 -26.52 31.29 -26.20
CA ALA A 384 -26.71 30.41 -27.36
C ALA A 384 -26.54 31.19 -28.67
N ASP A 385 -27.12 32.39 -28.76
CA ASP A 385 -26.97 33.30 -29.90
C ASP A 385 -25.53 33.84 -30.07
N SER A 386 -24.69 33.81 -29.02
CA SER A 386 -23.30 34.26 -29.08
C SER A 386 -22.32 33.15 -29.48
N GLY A 387 -22.59 31.89 -29.08
CA GLY A 387 -21.79 30.73 -29.45
C GLY A 387 -21.96 30.32 -30.92
N ASP A 388 -23.15 30.51 -31.49
CA ASP A 388 -23.40 30.26 -32.92
C ASP A 388 -22.65 31.25 -33.83
N LYS A 389 -22.38 32.47 -33.35
CA LYS A 389 -21.64 33.49 -34.10
C LYS A 389 -20.12 33.29 -34.11
N GLU A 390 -19.56 32.64 -33.08
CA GLU A 390 -18.13 32.27 -33.07
C GLU A 390 -17.83 31.04 -33.95
N ASN A 391 -18.78 30.13 -34.13
CA ASN A 391 -18.60 28.95 -35.01
C ASN A 391 -18.81 29.25 -36.51
N GLU A 392 -19.49 30.33 -36.89
CA GLU A 392 -19.60 30.77 -38.29
C GLU A 392 -18.40 31.61 -38.78
N ALA A 393 -17.51 32.04 -37.86
CA ALA A 393 -16.37 32.91 -38.17
C ALA A 393 -14.98 32.23 -38.10
N GLY A 394 -14.94 30.90 -37.89
CA GLY A 394 -13.72 30.09 -37.76
C GLY A 394 -13.35 29.28 -39.00
#